data_AF-A3ZP62-F1
#
_entry.id   AF-A3ZP62-F1
#
_cell.length_a   1.000
_cell.length_b   1.000
_cell.length_c   1.000
_cell.angle_alpha   90.00
_cell.angle_beta   90.00
_cell.angle_gamma   90.00
#
_symmetry.space_group_name_H-M   'P 1'
#
loop_
_entity.id
_entity.type
_entity.pdbx_description
1 polymer ?
#
loop_
_entity_poly.entity_id
_entity_poly.type
_entity_poly.pdbx_seq_one_letter_code
_entity_poly.pdbx_strand_id
1 'polypeptide(L)'
;MASSACTLIVAKHVRTGEVKYFLSNRVPGRSGWSLRSLLRVAFGRWKVKACFREAKEELGWGHFECRGWGCVHRHLIVTILSQLFCARVRHRYCKSEVVTDAERLTLEQVRRAADTYVRSIGLPPKVRKQQHQAELARMQYHQRRNAAASRSHQKTRQAEYEALGIDPEKIKSIRPKG
;
A
#
# COMPACT_ATOMS: atom_id res chain seq x y z
N MET A 1 -1.62 -32.81 2.81
CA MET A 1 -0.56 -33.36 1.94
C MET A 1 0.32 -32.22 1.43
N ALA A 2 1.58 -32.15 1.88
CA ALA A 2 2.55 -31.22 1.31
C ALA A 2 2.92 -31.71 -0.09
N SER A 3 2.71 -30.88 -1.12
CA SER A 3 3.14 -31.22 -2.47
C SER A 3 4.66 -31.15 -2.53
N SER A 4 5.33 -32.23 -2.93
CA SER A 4 6.79 -32.30 -3.10
C SER A 4 7.31 -31.45 -4.28
N ALA A 5 6.41 -30.85 -5.06
CA ALA A 5 6.75 -30.04 -6.22
C ALA A 5 7.02 -28.59 -5.80
N CYS A 6 8.22 -28.11 -6.11
CA CYS A 6 8.65 -26.73 -5.90
C CYS A 6 8.79 -26.03 -7.26
N THR A 7 8.42 -24.75 -7.34
CA THR A 7 8.53 -23.93 -8.55
C THR A 7 9.48 -22.76 -8.31
N LEU A 8 10.50 -22.65 -9.15
CA LEU A 8 11.35 -21.47 -9.27
C LEU A 8 10.73 -20.52 -10.30
N ILE A 9 10.52 -19.26 -9.90
CA ILE A 9 10.03 -18.20 -10.76
C ILE A 9 11.17 -17.19 -10.96
N VAL A 10 11.51 -16.93 -12.21
CA VAL A 10 12.51 -15.93 -12.60
C VAL A 10 11.78 -14.75 -13.24
N ALA A 11 11.93 -13.57 -12.65
CA ALA A 11 11.34 -12.34 -13.14
C ALA A 11 12.43 -11.35 -13.53
N LYS A 12 12.54 -11.01 -14.81
CA LYS A 12 13.47 -10.00 -15.32
C LYS A 12 12.73 -8.69 -15.56
N HIS A 13 13.24 -7.61 -15.00
CA HIS A 13 12.73 -6.27 -15.22
C HIS A 13 13.21 -5.75 -16.59
N VAL A 14 12.27 -5.50 -17.49
CA VAL A 14 12.57 -5.22 -18.91
C VAL A 14 13.37 -3.94 -19.13
N ARG A 15 13.25 -2.95 -18.24
CA ARG A 15 13.94 -1.66 -18.36
C ARG A 15 15.32 -1.60 -17.71
N THR A 16 15.45 -2.25 -16.55
CA THR A 16 16.69 -2.15 -15.74
C THR A 16 17.56 -3.40 -15.89
N GLY A 17 17.03 -4.46 -16.50
CA GLY A 17 17.69 -5.76 -16.55
C GLY A 17 17.72 -6.52 -15.22
N GLU A 18 17.22 -5.94 -14.11
CA GLU A 18 17.24 -6.55 -12.78
C GLU A 18 16.49 -7.89 -12.80
N VAL A 19 17.12 -8.95 -12.27
CA VAL A 19 16.52 -10.29 -12.18
C VAL A 19 16.18 -10.62 -10.74
N LYS A 20 14.95 -11.12 -10.51
CA LYS A 20 14.46 -11.58 -9.22
C LYS A 20 14.10 -13.06 -9.28
N TYR A 21 14.48 -13.79 -8.25
CA TYR A 21 14.22 -15.22 -8.10
C TYR A 21 13.23 -15.42 -6.95
N PHE A 22 12.19 -16.21 -7.18
CA PHE A 22 11.21 -16.56 -6.16
C PHE A 22 10.99 -18.07 -6.12
N LEU A 23 10.94 -18.63 -4.93
CA LEU A 23 10.66 -20.04 -4.70
C LEU A 23 9.23 -20.20 -4.16
N SER A 24 8.48 -21.14 -4.72
CA SER A 24 7.08 -21.39 -4.37
C SER A 24 6.83 -22.88 -4.19
N ASN A 25 6.10 -23.26 -3.13
CA ASN A 25 5.58 -24.62 -2.94
C ASN A 25 4.26 -24.86 -3.72
N ARG A 26 3.93 -23.96 -4.66
CA ARG A 26 2.78 -24.02 -5.56
C ARG A 26 3.27 -24.05 -7.00
N VAL A 27 2.66 -24.92 -7.80
CA VAL A 27 2.95 -25.08 -9.23
C VAL A 27 1.89 -24.34 -10.05
N PRO A 28 2.27 -23.44 -10.97
CA PRO A 28 1.33 -22.82 -11.91
C PRO A 28 0.51 -23.86 -12.68
N GLY A 29 -0.79 -23.65 -12.81
CA GLY A 29 -1.72 -24.58 -13.47
C GLY A 29 -2.26 -25.68 -12.56
N ARG A 30 -1.66 -25.92 -11.38
CA ARG A 30 -2.13 -26.91 -10.40
C ARG A 30 -2.96 -26.26 -9.30
N SER A 31 -4.03 -26.93 -8.88
CA SER A 31 -4.88 -26.51 -7.75
C SER A 31 -5.37 -25.05 -7.85
N GLY A 32 -5.65 -24.57 -9.06
CA GLY A 32 -6.15 -23.22 -9.32
C GLY A 32 -5.11 -22.09 -9.22
N TRP A 33 -3.83 -22.38 -8.99
CA TRP A 33 -2.79 -21.35 -8.92
C TRP A 33 -2.31 -20.94 -10.31
N SER A 34 -2.51 -19.68 -10.69
CA SER A 34 -1.91 -19.12 -11.90
C SER A 34 -0.53 -18.54 -11.62
N LEU A 35 0.35 -18.47 -12.63
CA LEU A 35 1.64 -17.75 -12.52
C LEU A 35 1.41 -16.30 -12.10
N ARG A 36 0.36 -15.65 -12.62
CA ARG A 36 -0.03 -14.28 -12.26
C ARG A 36 -0.37 -14.14 -10.78
N SER A 37 -1.06 -15.13 -10.19
CA SER A 37 -1.36 -15.17 -8.76
C SER A 37 -0.09 -15.29 -7.92
N LEU A 38 0.84 -16.16 -8.33
CA LEU A 38 2.13 -16.35 -7.64
C LEU A 38 2.99 -15.08 -7.72
N LEU A 39 3.09 -14.46 -8.90
CA LEU A 39 3.78 -13.19 -9.08
C LEU A 39 3.15 -12.06 -8.24
N ARG A 40 1.82 -12.00 -8.16
CA ARG A 40 1.12 -11.03 -7.30
C ARG A 40 1.52 -11.18 -5.83
N VAL A 41 1.63 -12.41 -5.34
CA VAL A 41 2.08 -12.68 -3.95
C VAL A 41 3.56 -12.34 -3.79
N ALA A 42 4.41 -12.83 -4.70
CA ALA A 42 5.86 -12.62 -4.67
C ALA A 42 6.23 -11.14 -4.64
N PHE A 43 5.65 -10.35 -5.55
CA PHE A 43 5.86 -8.90 -5.59
C PHE A 43 5.06 -8.16 -4.52
N GLY A 44 4.01 -8.74 -3.92
CA GLY A 44 3.18 -8.10 -2.91
C GLY A 44 3.85 -7.90 -1.54
N ARG A 45 4.99 -8.54 -1.28
CA ARG A 45 5.70 -8.48 0.02
C ARG A 45 6.09 -7.06 0.45
N TRP A 46 6.24 -6.12 -0.49
CA TRP A 46 6.55 -4.72 -0.16
C TRP A 46 5.54 -4.10 0.81
N LYS A 47 4.27 -4.55 0.79
CA LYS A 47 3.22 -4.06 1.70
C LYS A 47 3.59 -4.23 3.17
N VAL A 48 4.37 -5.28 3.51
CA VAL A 48 4.87 -5.50 4.87
C VAL A 48 5.84 -4.39 5.27
N LYS A 49 6.78 -4.02 4.40
CA LYS A 49 7.71 -2.90 4.64
C LYS A 49 6.96 -1.58 4.80
N ALA A 50 5.94 -1.35 3.98
CA ALA A 50 5.09 -0.16 4.08
C ALA A 50 4.36 -0.12 5.44
N CYS A 51 3.80 -1.23 5.89
CA CYS A 51 3.14 -1.36 7.20
C CYS A 51 4.10 -1.01 8.35
N PHE A 52 5.33 -1.52 8.34
CA PHE A 52 6.32 -1.18 9.37
C PHE A 52 6.74 0.29 9.34
N ARG A 53 6.86 0.88 8.14
CA ARG A 53 7.14 2.30 7.99
C ARG A 53 6.00 3.15 8.56
N GLU A 54 4.76 2.84 8.19
CA GLU A 54 3.57 3.52 8.71
C GLU A 54 3.47 3.39 10.24
N ALA A 55 3.77 2.22 10.81
CA ALA A 55 3.82 2.06 12.27
C ALA A 55 4.83 3.02 12.91
N LYS A 56 6.04 3.11 12.34
CA LYS A 56 7.14 3.94 12.85
C LYS A 56 6.87 5.42 12.73
N GLU A 57 6.56 5.88 11.52
CA GLU A 57 6.48 7.29 11.16
C GLU A 57 5.15 7.92 11.59
N GLU A 58 4.03 7.18 11.47
CA GLU A 58 2.71 7.76 11.69
C GLU A 58 2.09 7.39 13.04
N LEU A 59 2.32 6.16 13.52
CA LEU A 59 1.59 5.63 14.69
C LEU A 59 2.42 5.60 15.97
N GLY A 60 3.56 6.28 15.97
CA GLY A 60 4.37 6.50 17.18
C GLY A 60 5.22 5.30 17.59
N TRP A 61 5.37 4.26 16.77
CA TRP A 61 6.32 3.19 17.06
C TRP A 61 7.77 3.69 17.02
N GLY A 62 8.06 4.71 16.21
CA GLY A 62 9.38 5.34 16.14
C GLY A 62 9.70 6.31 17.28
N HIS A 63 8.68 6.80 18.00
CA HIS A 63 8.82 7.77 19.11
C HIS A 63 8.83 7.10 20.49
N PHE A 64 8.86 5.76 20.54
CA PHE A 64 8.81 5.02 21.79
C PHE A 64 10.21 4.85 22.40
N GLU A 65 10.42 5.40 23.60
CA GLU A 65 11.74 5.44 24.26
C GLU A 65 11.85 4.53 25.50
N CYS A 66 10.76 3.87 25.91
CA CYS A 66 10.77 3.04 27.12
C CYS A 66 11.55 1.73 26.91
N ARG A 67 12.26 1.27 27.95
CA ARG A 67 13.18 0.11 27.89
C ARG A 67 12.62 -1.20 28.48
N GLY A 68 11.38 -1.20 28.95
CA GLY A 68 10.76 -2.40 29.52
C GLY A 68 10.07 -3.27 28.46
N TRP A 69 10.32 -4.59 28.48
CA TRP A 69 9.68 -5.54 27.55
C TRP A 69 8.15 -5.48 27.58
N GLY A 70 7.56 -5.39 28.79
CA GLY A 70 6.12 -5.21 28.95
C GLY A 70 5.60 -3.90 28.34
N CYS A 71 6.36 -2.80 28.44
CA CYS A 71 6.01 -1.52 27.83
C CYS A 71 6.04 -1.61 26.30
N VAL A 72 7.08 -2.25 25.74
CA VAL A 72 7.21 -2.50 24.29
C VAL A 72 5.98 -3.26 23.77
N HIS A 73 5.59 -4.34 24.45
CA HIS A 73 4.42 -5.13 24.07
C HIS A 73 3.11 -4.33 24.11
N ARG A 74 2.88 -3.57 25.19
CA ARG A 74 1.69 -2.73 25.32
C ARG A 74 1.63 -1.69 24.20
N HIS A 75 2.74 -1.01 23.91
CA HIS A 75 2.82 -0.03 22.83
C HIS A 75 2.61 -0.66 21.45
N LEU A 76 3.14 -1.87 21.24
CA LEU A 76 2.96 -2.61 19.98
C LEU A 76 1.49 -2.97 19.76
N ILE A 77 0.80 -3.44 20.79
CA ILE A 77 -0.63 -3.77 20.71
C ILE A 77 -1.44 -2.53 20.33
N VAL A 78 -1.20 -1.39 20.99
CA VAL A 78 -1.89 -0.13 20.65
C VAL A 78 -1.58 0.30 19.21
N THR A 79 -0.33 0.21 18.79
CA THR A 79 0.09 0.54 17.42
C THR A 79 -0.64 -0.33 16.38
N ILE A 80 -0.70 -1.66 16.60
CA ILE A 80 -1.39 -2.60 15.72
C ILE A 80 -2.91 -2.29 15.68
N LEU A 81 -3.51 -1.97 16.82
CA LEU A 81 -4.92 -1.57 16.89
C LEU A 81 -5.17 -0.28 16.09
N SER A 82 -4.29 0.72 16.20
CA SER A 82 -4.37 1.95 15.40
C SER A 82 -4.21 1.68 13.90
N GLN A 83 -3.33 0.76 13.51
CA GLN A 83 -3.21 0.32 12.11
C GLN A 83 -4.51 -0.33 11.62
N LEU A 84 -5.08 -1.24 12.40
CA LEU A 84 -6.33 -1.90 12.06
C LEU A 84 -7.48 -0.90 11.90
N PHE A 85 -7.59 0.06 12.83
CA PHE A 85 -8.55 1.15 12.73
C PHE A 85 -8.39 1.91 11.41
N CYS A 86 -7.17 2.37 11.10
CA CYS A 86 -6.91 3.12 9.86
C CYS A 86 -7.22 2.27 8.62
N ALA A 87 -6.84 0.99 8.62
CA ALA A 87 -7.13 0.06 7.53
C ALA A 87 -8.64 -0.12 7.31
N ARG A 88 -9.43 -0.25 8.38
CA ARG A 88 -10.90 -0.37 8.29
C ARG A 88 -11.56 0.91 7.79
N VAL A 89 -11.13 2.07 8.25
CA VAL A 89 -11.62 3.36 7.75
C VAL A 89 -11.30 3.50 6.26
N ARG A 90 -10.07 3.19 5.85
CA ARG A 90 -9.69 3.20 4.43
C ARG A 90 -10.56 2.21 3.64
N HIS A 91 -10.72 0.99 4.10
CA HIS A 91 -11.57 -0.01 3.43
C HIS A 91 -13.02 0.46 3.27
N ARG A 92 -13.56 1.21 4.25
CA ARG A 92 -14.94 1.71 4.22
C ARG A 92 -15.15 2.93 3.33
N TYR A 93 -14.18 3.85 3.29
CA TYR A 93 -14.36 5.18 2.68
C TYR A 93 -13.50 5.43 1.45
N CYS A 94 -12.49 4.60 1.18
CA CYS A 94 -11.68 4.69 -0.02
C CYS A 94 -12.43 4.05 -1.18
N LYS A 95 -12.95 4.87 -2.09
CA LYS A 95 -13.71 4.41 -3.26
C LYS A 95 -12.84 3.73 -4.32
N SER A 96 -11.57 4.15 -4.42
CA SER A 96 -10.60 3.64 -5.38
C SER A 96 -9.23 3.48 -4.71
N GLU A 97 -8.53 2.37 -5.01
CA GLU A 97 -7.12 2.23 -4.64
C GLU A 97 -6.19 2.94 -5.65
N VAL A 98 -6.73 3.43 -6.76
CA VAL A 98 -5.96 4.08 -7.82
C VAL A 98 -5.57 5.49 -7.38
N VAL A 99 -4.26 5.77 -7.40
CA VAL A 99 -3.71 7.05 -6.94
C VAL A 99 -4.09 8.21 -7.86
N THR A 100 -4.29 7.95 -9.15
CA THR A 100 -4.62 8.97 -10.17
C THR A 100 -5.99 9.60 -9.99
N ASP A 101 -6.89 8.93 -9.27
CA ASP A 101 -8.26 9.39 -9.07
C ASP A 101 -8.35 10.46 -7.98
N ALA A 102 -7.25 10.71 -7.24
CA ALA A 102 -7.19 11.60 -6.09
C ALA A 102 -8.13 11.22 -4.93
N GLU A 103 -8.83 10.08 -5.00
CA GLU A 103 -9.76 9.64 -3.95
C GLU A 103 -9.12 8.68 -2.94
N ARG A 104 -7.87 8.27 -3.16
CA ARG A 104 -7.18 7.34 -2.29
C ARG A 104 -6.88 7.98 -0.94
N LEU A 105 -7.34 7.34 0.14
CA LEU A 105 -6.99 7.71 1.51
C LEU A 105 -5.70 7.02 1.97
N THR A 106 -4.73 7.80 2.43
CA THR A 106 -3.52 7.31 3.08
C THR A 106 -3.75 7.04 4.58
N LEU A 107 -2.86 6.28 5.21
CA LEU A 107 -2.93 6.06 6.66
C LEU A 107 -2.74 7.38 7.43
N GLU A 108 -1.77 8.21 7.03
CA GLU A 108 -1.53 9.55 7.57
C GLU A 108 -2.81 10.39 7.56
N GLN A 109 -3.51 10.44 6.43
CA GLN A 109 -4.74 11.23 6.29
C GLN A 109 -5.84 10.78 7.26
N VAL A 110 -6.02 9.46 7.40
CA VAL A 110 -7.00 8.92 8.36
C VAL A 110 -6.60 9.24 9.79
N ARG A 111 -5.33 9.03 10.14
CA ARG A 111 -4.80 9.38 11.47
C ARG A 111 -5.01 10.86 11.78
N ARG A 112 -4.68 11.76 10.85
CA ARG A 112 -4.87 13.21 11.01
C ARG A 112 -6.32 13.60 11.17
N ALA A 113 -7.22 13.01 10.38
CA ALA A 113 -8.65 13.25 10.52
C ALA A 113 -9.16 12.80 11.90
N ALA A 114 -8.70 11.64 12.38
CA ALA A 114 -9.03 11.16 13.72
C ALA A 114 -8.47 12.06 14.83
N ASP A 115 -7.20 12.48 14.75
CA ASP A 115 -6.58 13.41 15.69
C ASP A 115 -7.32 14.76 15.73
N THR A 116 -7.69 15.28 14.57
CA THR A 116 -8.49 16.52 14.46
C THR A 116 -9.87 16.36 15.09
N TYR A 117 -10.53 15.22 14.87
CA TYR A 117 -11.81 14.93 15.50
C TYR A 117 -11.69 14.91 17.03
N VAL A 118 -10.71 14.18 17.56
CA VAL A 118 -10.48 14.08 19.02
C VAL A 118 -10.16 15.45 19.63
N ARG A 119 -9.27 16.23 19.01
CA ARG A 119 -8.91 17.58 19.50
C ARG A 119 -10.06 18.58 19.44
N SER A 120 -11.03 18.37 18.55
CA SER A 120 -12.11 19.32 18.28
C SER A 120 -13.45 18.99 18.93
N ILE A 121 -13.59 17.80 19.54
CA ILE A 121 -14.87 17.29 20.04
C ILE A 121 -15.51 18.18 21.11
N GLY A 122 -14.68 18.78 21.98
CA GLY A 122 -15.11 19.69 23.04
C GLY A 122 -15.21 21.16 22.61
N LEU A 123 -14.83 21.50 21.38
CA LEU A 123 -14.81 22.89 20.93
C LEU A 123 -16.20 23.38 20.47
N PRO A 124 -16.45 24.71 20.52
CA PRO A 124 -17.66 25.30 19.97
C PRO A 124 -17.90 24.88 18.50
N PRO A 125 -19.16 24.69 18.07
CA PRO A 125 -19.48 24.16 16.73
C PRO A 125 -18.79 24.90 15.57
N LYS A 126 -18.70 26.24 15.67
CA LYS A 126 -18.04 27.08 14.65
C LYS A 126 -16.55 26.75 14.52
N VAL A 127 -15.83 26.63 15.64
CA VAL A 127 -14.40 26.33 15.67
C VAL A 127 -14.14 24.90 15.19
N ARG A 128 -14.96 23.94 15.62
CA ARG A 128 -14.88 22.54 15.18
C ARG A 128 -15.03 22.41 13.66
N LYS A 129 -16.05 23.06 13.09
CA LYS A 129 -16.27 23.07 11.64
C LYS A 129 -15.09 23.68 10.89
N GLN A 130 -14.52 24.77 11.40
CA GLN A 130 -13.33 25.39 10.83
C GLN A 130 -12.12 24.45 10.82
N GLN A 131 -11.85 23.75 11.92
CA GLN A 131 -10.75 22.79 12.00
C GLN A 131 -10.94 21.62 11.04
N HIS A 132 -12.16 21.07 10.95
CA HIS A 132 -12.47 19.99 10.01
C HIS A 132 -12.30 20.43 8.56
N GLN A 133 -12.75 21.64 8.21
CA GLN A 133 -12.60 22.20 6.87
C GLN A 133 -11.13 22.45 6.51
N ALA A 134 -10.34 22.96 7.45
CA ALA A 134 -8.91 23.18 7.24
C ALA A 134 -8.17 21.86 6.95
N GLU A 135 -8.47 20.80 7.71
CA GLU A 135 -7.85 19.49 7.50
C GLU A 135 -8.34 18.81 6.22
N LEU A 136 -9.63 18.93 5.89
CA LEU A 136 -10.16 18.46 4.61
C LEU A 136 -9.46 19.15 3.43
N ALA A 137 -9.26 20.47 3.50
CA ALA A 137 -8.57 21.23 2.45
C ALA A 137 -7.11 20.75 2.28
N ARG A 138 -6.40 20.49 3.39
CA ARG A 138 -5.04 19.93 3.35
C ARG A 138 -5.01 18.53 2.72
N MET A 139 -5.93 17.65 3.12
CA MET A 139 -6.05 16.31 2.56
C MET A 139 -6.29 16.36 1.04
N GLN A 140 -7.23 17.19 0.60
CA GLN A 140 -7.54 17.37 -0.82
C GLN A 140 -6.38 17.95 -1.62
N TYR A 141 -5.62 18.90 -1.06
CA TYR A 141 -4.43 19.44 -1.70
C TYR A 141 -3.42 18.34 -2.04
N HIS A 142 -3.04 17.52 -1.05
CA HIS A 142 -2.09 16.42 -1.26
C HIS A 142 -2.63 15.34 -2.19
N GLN A 143 -3.93 15.01 -2.09
CA GLN A 143 -4.59 14.08 -3.00
C GLN A 143 -4.48 14.51 -4.46
N ARG A 144 -4.83 15.77 -4.77
CA ARG A 144 -4.74 16.31 -6.13
C ARG A 144 -3.30 16.33 -6.64
N ARG A 145 -2.36 16.79 -5.81
CA ARG A 145 -0.93 16.84 -6.16
C ARG A 145 -0.38 15.44 -6.45
N ASN A 146 -0.67 14.46 -5.60
CA ASN A 146 -0.21 13.08 -5.78
C ASN A 146 -0.83 12.43 -7.02
N ALA A 147 -2.11 12.70 -7.29
CA ALA A 147 -2.78 12.23 -8.49
C ALA A 147 -2.17 12.80 -9.77
N ALA A 148 -1.84 14.10 -9.78
CA ALA A 148 -1.17 14.74 -10.90
C ALA A 148 0.24 14.14 -11.13
N ALA A 149 1.03 13.98 -10.07
CA ALA A 149 2.35 13.35 -10.14
C ALA A 149 2.27 11.90 -10.63
N SER A 150 1.31 11.11 -10.14
CA SER A 150 1.09 9.72 -10.58
C SER A 150 0.72 9.64 -12.07
N ARG A 151 -0.13 10.56 -12.57
CA ARG A 151 -0.48 10.62 -14.00
C ARG A 151 0.75 10.92 -14.87
N SER A 152 1.57 11.88 -14.45
CA SER A 152 2.84 12.19 -15.11
C SER A 152 3.77 10.99 -15.14
N HIS A 153 4.02 10.34 -14.00
CA HIS A 153 4.85 9.13 -13.94
C HIS A 153 4.28 7.96 -14.76
N GLN A 154 2.97 7.82 -14.85
CA GLN A 154 2.36 6.80 -15.70
C GLN A 154 2.63 7.09 -17.18
N LYS A 155 2.46 8.34 -17.63
CA LYS A 155 2.76 8.77 -19.00
C LYS A 155 4.22 8.53 -19.35
N THR A 156 5.15 8.93 -18.48
CA THR A 156 6.59 8.69 -18.69
C THR A 156 6.89 7.20 -18.80
N ARG A 157 6.36 6.38 -17.88
CA ARG A 157 6.57 4.93 -17.90
C ARG A 157 6.04 4.28 -19.16
N GLN A 158 4.88 4.72 -19.65
CA GLN A 158 4.28 4.23 -20.87
C GLN A 158 5.15 4.54 -22.09
N ALA A 159 5.61 5.78 -22.23
CA ALA A 159 6.51 6.18 -23.32
C ALA A 159 7.84 5.39 -23.31
N GLU A 160 8.39 5.12 -22.13
CA GLU A 160 9.60 4.29 -21.99
C GLU A 160 9.36 2.82 -22.42
N TYR A 161 8.17 2.26 -22.16
CA TYR A 161 7.82 0.92 -22.65
C TYR A 161 7.59 0.89 -24.16
N GLU A 162 6.91 1.90 -24.70
CA GLU A 162 6.69 2.06 -26.15
C GLU A 162 8.02 2.20 -26.90
N ALA A 163 8.99 2.95 -26.36
CA ALA A 163 10.33 3.06 -26.92
C ALA A 163 11.09 1.72 -26.95
N LEU A 164 10.75 0.79 -26.07
CA LEU A 164 11.28 -0.58 -26.06
C LEU A 164 10.46 -1.55 -26.94
N GLY A 165 9.42 -1.07 -27.63
CA GLY A 165 8.50 -1.89 -28.42
C GLY A 165 7.59 -2.80 -27.58
N ILE A 166 7.43 -2.49 -26.29
CA ILE A 166 6.64 -3.29 -25.34
C ILE A 166 5.30 -2.60 -25.10
N ASP A 167 4.21 -3.31 -25.36
CA ASP A 167 2.86 -2.90 -24.95
C ASP A 167 2.46 -3.66 -23.67
N PRO A 168 2.48 -3.02 -22.48
CA PRO A 168 2.16 -3.66 -21.20
C PRO A 168 0.74 -4.24 -21.13
N GLU A 169 -0.21 -3.71 -21.91
CA GLU A 169 -1.60 -4.15 -21.90
C GLU A 169 -1.81 -5.41 -22.75
N LYS A 170 -0.93 -5.66 -23.73
CA LYS A 170 -0.99 -6.80 -24.65
C LYS A 170 0.01 -7.92 -24.34
N ILE A 171 0.80 -7.82 -23.26
CA ILE A 171 1.73 -8.89 -22.87
C ILE A 171 0.96 -10.19 -22.61
N LYS A 172 1.14 -11.17 -23.49
CA LYS A 172 0.53 -12.50 -23.35
C LYS A 172 0.98 -13.13 -22.02
N SER A 173 0.02 -13.54 -21.19
CA SER A 173 0.32 -14.48 -20.11
C SER A 173 0.78 -15.78 -20.76
N ILE A 174 2.04 -16.17 -20.53
CA ILE A 174 2.52 -17.49 -20.96
C ILE A 174 1.58 -18.53 -20.33
N ARG A 175 0.90 -19.32 -21.16
CA ARG A 175 0.06 -20.42 -20.67
C ARG A 175 1.01 -21.43 -20.01
N PRO A 176 0.67 -21.97 -18.83
CA PRO A 176 1.48 -23.04 -18.25
C PRO A 176 1.60 -24.17 -19.29
N LYS A 177 2.83 -24.63 -19.57
CA LYS A 177 3.01 -25.87 -20.30
C LYS A 177 2.37 -26.97 -19.45
N GLY A 178 1.43 -27.70 -20.04
CA GLY A 178 0.70 -28.81 -19.42
C GLY A 178 1.63 -29.91 -18.97
#